data_AF-A0A7X3R5S8-F1
#
_entry.id   AF-A0A7X3R5S8-F1
#
_cell.length_a   1.000
_cell.length_b   1.000
_cell.length_c   1.000
_cell.angle_alpha   90.00
_cell.angle_beta   90.00
_cell.angle_gamma   90.00
#
_symmetry.space_group_name_H-M   'P 1'
#
loop_
_entity.id
_entity.type
_entity.pdbx_description
1 polymer ?
#
loop_
_entity_poly.entity_id
_entity_poly.type
_entity_poly.pdbx_seq_one_letter_code
_entity_poly.pdbx_strand_id
1 'polypeptide(L)' 'MSHRLRYILAILCLLATPAAVFAQGEYFGRNKVQYRDFQWEIISTPHFEIYYYQGEEEAAYDAARMAERS' A
#
# COMPACT_ATOMS: atom_id res chain seq x y z
N MET A 1 -4.31 27.70 -48.00
CA MET A 1 -5.18 26.76 -47.24
C MET A 1 -4.38 25.73 -46.43
N SER A 2 -3.27 25.21 -46.96
CA SER A 2 -2.43 24.16 -46.34
C SER A 2 -1.70 24.57 -45.05
N HIS A 3 -1.23 25.81 -44.91
CA HIS A 3 -0.49 26.26 -43.73
C HIS A 3 -1.38 26.36 -42.48
N ARG A 4 -2.62 26.86 -42.62
CA ARG A 4 -3.58 26.97 -41.52
C ARG A 4 -3.95 25.58 -40.97
N LEU A 5 -4.14 24.61 -41.86
CA LEU A 5 -4.40 23.22 -41.48
C LEU A 5 -3.22 22.60 -40.72
N ARG A 6 -1.98 22.90 -41.14
CA ARG A 6 -0.77 22.47 -40.43
C ARG A 6 -0.65 23.06 -39.02
N TYR A 7 -0.99 24.35 -38.86
CA TYR A 7 -0.99 24.99 -37.54
C TYR A 7 -2.07 24.41 -36.63
N ILE A 8 -3.27 24.16 -37.15
CA ILE A 8 -4.35 23.53 -36.39
C ILE A 8 -3.93 22.12 -35.95
N LEU A 9 -3.33 21.34 -36.84
CA LEU A 9 -2.86 19.99 -36.53
C LEU A 9 -1.74 20.00 -35.47
N ALA A 10 -0.81 20.95 -35.56
CA ALA A 10 0.27 21.13 -34.58
C ALA A 10 -0.27 21.52 -33.19
N ILE A 11 -1.27 22.41 -33.15
CA ILE A 11 -1.96 22.78 -31.90
C ILE A 11 -2.71 21.59 -31.33
N LEU A 12 -3.40 20.81 -32.17
CA LEU A 12 -4.11 19.62 -31.75
C LEU A 12 -3.16 18.56 -31.17
N CYS A 13 -2.00 18.34 -31.80
CA CYS A 13 -0.96 17.46 -31.28
C CYS A 13 -0.37 17.94 -29.95
N LEU A 14 -0.17 19.25 -29.79
CA LEU A 14 0.32 19.83 -28.54
C LEU A 14 -0.69 19.69 -27.40
N LEU A 15 -1.99 19.82 -27.71
CA LEU A 15 -3.08 19.65 -26.74
C LEU A 15 -3.39 18.17 -26.44
N ALA A 16 -3.00 17.26 -27.33
CA ALA A 16 -3.18 15.82 -27.19
C ALA A 16 -2.08 15.13 -26.37
N THR A 17 -1.11 15.87 -25.81
CA THR A 17 -0.14 15.28 -24.90
C THR A 17 -0.87 14.72 -23.68
N PRO A 18 -0.79 13.40 -23.42
CA PRO A 18 -1.44 12.82 -22.26
C PRO A 18 -0.87 13.48 -21.00
N ALA A 19 -1.73 13.81 -20.04
CA ALA A 19 -1.36 14.27 -18.69
C ALA A 19 -0.58 13.21 -17.86
N ALA A 20 0.07 12.25 -18.53
CA ALA A 20 0.82 11.15 -17.97
C ALA A 20 2.22 11.56 -17.46
N VAL A 21 2.55 12.85 -17.42
CA VAL A 21 3.80 13.34 -16.82
C VAL A 21 3.82 13.14 -15.29
N PHE A 22 2.69 12.78 -14.67
CA PHE A 22 2.63 12.46 -13.23
C PHE A 22 2.97 11.00 -12.88
N ALA A 23 3.31 10.14 -13.83
CA ALA A 23 3.59 8.72 -13.54
C ALA A 23 4.97 8.45 -12.90
N GLN A 24 5.82 9.48 -12.72
CA GLN A 24 7.17 9.33 -12.14
C GLN A 24 7.38 10.10 -10.82
N GLY A 25 6.29 10.56 -10.20
CA GLY A 25 6.33 11.52 -9.09
C GLY A 25 6.15 10.96 -7.67
N GLU A 26 5.93 9.66 -7.47
CA GLU A 26 5.98 9.09 -6.12
C GLU A 26 7.42 8.64 -5.83
N TYR A 27 8.14 9.45 -5.05
CA TYR A 27 9.50 9.15 -4.57
C TYR A 27 9.58 7.71 -4.04
N PHE A 28 10.30 6.85 -4.76
CA PHE A 28 10.53 5.46 -4.37
C PHE A 28 11.32 5.43 -3.05
N GLY A 29 10.99 4.50 -2.15
CA GLY A 29 11.67 4.34 -0.86
C GLY A 29 10.90 4.86 0.36
N ARG A 30 9.65 5.31 0.19
CA ARG A 30 8.73 5.51 1.33
C ARG A 30 7.70 4.39 1.36
N ASN A 31 7.57 3.73 2.50
CA ASN A 31 6.52 2.74 2.70
C ASN A 31 5.17 3.47 2.78
N LYS A 32 4.23 3.16 1.89
CA LYS A 32 2.90 3.79 1.91
C LYS A 32 2.12 3.22 3.09
N VAL A 33 1.87 4.05 4.11
CA VAL A 33 1.06 3.63 5.27
C VAL A 33 -0.35 3.34 4.78
N GLN A 34 -0.75 2.07 4.83
CA GLN A 34 -2.11 1.64 4.54
C GLN A 34 -2.85 1.51 5.86
N TYR A 35 -3.77 2.43 6.11
CA TYR A 35 -4.69 2.31 7.23
C TYR A 35 -5.69 1.18 6.93
N ARG A 36 -5.84 0.26 7.88
CA ARG A 36 -6.90 -0.73 7.87
C ARG A 36 -7.37 -0.94 9.30
N ASP A 37 -8.63 -1.33 9.43
CA ASP A 37 -9.15 -1.80 10.70
C ASP A 37 -8.62 -3.21 10.92
N PHE A 38 -7.93 -3.40 12.04
CA PHE A 38 -7.42 -4.70 12.43
C PHE A 38 -8.36 -5.32 13.47
N GLN A 39 -8.81 -6.55 13.22
CA GLN A 39 -9.62 -7.32 14.15
C GLN A 39 -8.71 -8.31 14.86
N TRP A 40 -8.13 -7.87 15.97
CA TRP A 40 -7.21 -8.67 16.76
C TRP A 40 -7.95 -9.54 17.77
N GLU A 41 -7.49 -10.77 17.91
CA GLU A 41 -7.75 -11.60 19.09
C GLU A 41 -6.54 -11.57 20.01
N ILE A 42 -6.74 -11.85 21.29
CA ILE A 42 -5.72 -11.70 22.34
C ILE A 42 -5.61 -13.00 23.15
N ILE A 43 -4.40 -13.55 23.23
CA ILE A 43 -4.03 -14.56 24.21
C ILE A 43 -3.30 -13.86 25.35
N SER A 44 -3.90 -13.86 26.53
CA SER A 44 -3.25 -13.38 27.75
C SER A 44 -2.58 -14.54 28.49
N THR A 45 -1.33 -14.33 28.88
CA THR A 45 -0.50 -15.23 29.68
C THR A 45 -0.02 -14.48 30.92
N PRO A 46 0.64 -15.13 31.92
CA PRO A 46 1.12 -14.43 33.10
C PRO A 46 2.07 -13.25 32.81
N HIS A 47 2.89 -13.34 31.75
CA HIS A 47 3.90 -12.33 31.43
C HIS A 47 3.68 -11.63 30.07
N PHE A 48 2.87 -12.20 29.17
CA PHE A 48 2.70 -11.66 27.81
C PHE A 48 1.23 -11.55 27.38
N GLU A 49 0.97 -10.57 26.51
CA GLU A 49 -0.24 -10.51 25.69
C GLU A 49 0.16 -10.71 24.22
N ILE A 50 -0.40 -11.75 23.60
CA ILE A 50 -0.14 -12.10 22.20
C ILE A 50 -1.37 -11.69 21.39
N TYR A 51 -1.20 -10.71 20.52
CA TYR A 51 -2.21 -10.28 19.56
C TYR A 51 -2.05 -11.06 18.26
N TYR A 52 -3.13 -11.63 17.75
CA TYR A 52 -3.12 -12.46 16.54
C TYR A 52 -4.38 -12.25 15.71
N TYR A 53 -4.34 -12.65 14.43
CA TYR A 53 -5.52 -12.63 13.57
C TYR A 53 -6.31 -13.93 13.67
N GLN A 54 -7.62 -13.83 13.46
CA GLN A 54 -8.48 -15.00 13.33
C GLN A 54 -7.94 -15.97 12.26
N GLY A 55 -7.85 -17.26 12.62
CA GLY A 55 -7.27 -18.31 11.79
C GLY A 55 -5.77 -18.57 12.02
N GLU A 56 -5.11 -17.79 12.87
CA GLU A 56 -3.69 -17.96 13.25
C GLU A 56 -3.51 -18.52 14.67
N GLU A 57 -4.54 -19.14 15.24
CA GLU A 57 -4.58 -19.57 16.65
C GLU A 57 -3.44 -20.53 17.00
N GLU A 58 -3.19 -21.53 16.14
CA GLU A 58 -2.18 -22.56 16.40
C GLU A 58 -0.79 -21.94 16.57
N ALA A 59 -0.39 -21.08 15.62
CA ALA A 59 0.88 -20.37 15.67
C ALA A 59 0.95 -19.41 16.87
N ALA A 60 -0.15 -18.73 17.18
CA ALA A 60 -0.23 -17.81 18.31
C ALA A 60 -0.06 -18.53 19.65
N TYR A 61 -0.70 -19.68 19.85
CA TYR A 61 -0.56 -20.50 21.05
C TYR A 61 0.84 -21.10 21.20
N ASP A 62 1.45 -21.53 20.10
CA ASP A 62 2.83 -22.01 20.13
C ASP A 62 3.81 -20.89 20.52
N ALA A 63 3.66 -19.69 19.93
CA ALA A 63 4.45 -18.52 20.29
C ALA A 63 4.26 -18.13 21.76
N ALA A 64 3.03 -18.11 22.26
CA ALA A 64 2.72 -17.83 23.67
C ALA A 64 3.43 -18.80 24.62
N ARG A 65 3.39 -20.10 24.29
CA ARG A 65 4.05 -21.15 25.07
C ARG A 65 5.57 -21.00 25.08
N MET A 66 6.16 -20.59 23.95
CA MET A 66 7.61 -20.35 23.85
C MET A 66 8.02 -19.10 24.63
N ALA A 67 7.25 -18.02 24.53
CA ALA A 67 7.52 -16.76 25.23
C ALA A 67 7.58 -16.96 26.75
N GLU A 68 6.63 -17.68 27.32
CA GLU A 68 6.57 -18.00 28.76
C GLU A 68 7.70 -18.93 29.25
N ARG A 69 8.39 -19.62 28.34
CA ARG A 69 9.50 -20.53 28.66
C ARG A 69 10.88 -19.88 28.51
N SER A 70 10.93 -18.61 28.10
CA SER A 70 12.16 -17.88 27.78
C SER A 70 12.74 -17.14 28.99
#